data_AF-A0A016U8S4-F1
#
_entry.id   AF-A0A016U8S4-F1
#
_cell.length_a   1.000
_cell.length_b   1.000
_cell.length_c   1.000
_cell.angle_alpha   90.00
_cell.angle_beta   90.00
_cell.angle_gamma   90.00
#
_symmetry.space_group_name_H-M   'P 1'
#
loop_
_entity.id
_entity.type
_entity.pdbx_description
1 polymer ?
#
loop_
_entity_poly.entity_id
_entity_poly.type
_entity_poly.pdbx_seq_one_letter_code
_entity_poly.pdbx_strand_id
1 'polypeptide(L)'
;MVYLMNFQDDYSKELFTKAASAWEKDTCVKFKFDKEALDNMLVRDDVGKSCLFKRSRTGRGNQTMYVGCRFFGGVAHELGHAIWLDHTHKRHDRDDYLKVDWENVKQEFNFVSRNFTDIKIQRYREQYEKLTELQNENYDVPYDYGSIMHY
;
A
#
# COMPACT_ATOMS: atom_id res chain seq x y z
N MET A 1 5.31 2.12 -14.59
CA MET A 1 4.02 1.49 -14.27
C MET A 1 2.96 2.03 -15.20
N VAL A 2 2.18 1.14 -15.82
CA VAL A 2 1.07 1.53 -16.71
C VAL A 2 -0.23 1.44 -15.93
N TYR A 3 -1.14 2.40 -16.09
CA TYR A 3 -2.40 2.43 -15.37
C TYR A 3 -3.60 2.76 -16.25
N LEU A 4 -4.76 2.25 -15.81
CA LEU A 4 -6.09 2.56 -16.29
C LEU A 4 -6.84 3.38 -15.25
N MET A 5 -7.75 4.23 -15.68
CA MET A 5 -8.58 5.05 -14.80
C MET A 5 -10.05 4.67 -14.95
N ASN A 6 -10.71 4.45 -13.83
CA ASN A 6 -12.16 4.34 -13.73
C ASN A 6 -12.62 5.12 -12.49
N PHE A 7 -12.67 6.45 -12.63
CA PHE A 7 -13.05 7.38 -11.57
C PHE A 7 -14.51 7.81 -11.70
N GLN A 8 -15.16 8.00 -10.55
CA GLN A 8 -16.50 8.58 -10.45
C GLN A 8 -16.47 10.11 -10.49
N ASP A 9 -15.37 10.74 -10.06
CA ASP A 9 -15.20 12.19 -10.08
C ASP A 9 -13.78 12.66 -10.44
N ASP A 10 -13.69 13.93 -10.87
CA ASP A 10 -12.45 14.57 -11.30
C ASP A 10 -11.46 14.82 -10.15
N TYR A 11 -11.95 14.93 -8.91
CA TYR A 11 -11.09 15.17 -7.75
C TYR A 11 -10.21 13.95 -7.47
N SER A 12 -10.77 12.74 -7.52
CA SER A 12 -9.99 11.49 -7.36
C SER A 12 -8.92 11.36 -8.44
N LYS A 13 -9.24 11.77 -9.67
CA LYS A 13 -8.30 11.79 -10.79
C LYS A 13 -7.15 12.77 -10.56
N GLU A 14 -7.46 14.01 -10.20
CA GLU A 14 -6.44 15.04 -9.92
C GLU A 14 -5.54 14.62 -8.74
N LEU A 15 -6.14 14.08 -7.68
CA LEU A 15 -5.43 13.60 -6.51
C LEU A 15 -4.43 12.49 -6.85
N PHE A 16 -4.87 11.49 -7.62
CA PHE A 16 -4.00 10.41 -8.10
C PHE A 16 -2.86 10.96 -8.96
N THR A 17 -3.17 11.82 -9.94
CA THR A 17 -2.14 12.41 -10.81
C THR A 17 -1.12 13.19 -9.99
N LYS A 18 -1.55 13.97 -8.99
CA LYS A 18 -0.65 14.71 -8.10
C LYS A 18 0.27 13.78 -7.29
N ALA A 19 -0.27 12.69 -6.75
CA ALA A 19 0.52 11.71 -6.00
C ALA A 19 1.51 10.96 -6.91
N ALA A 20 1.10 10.58 -8.12
CA ALA A 20 1.97 9.96 -9.11
C ALA A 20 3.11 10.91 -9.50
N SER A 21 2.82 12.18 -9.80
CA SER A 21 3.83 13.18 -10.14
C SER A 21 4.84 13.44 -9.02
N ALA A 22 4.44 13.31 -7.75
CA ALA A 22 5.39 13.40 -6.64
C ALA A 22 6.45 12.29 -6.69
N TRP A 23 6.02 11.04 -6.91
CA TRP A 23 6.94 9.93 -7.13
C TRP A 23 7.81 10.13 -8.38
N GLU A 24 7.25 10.59 -9.51
CA GLU A 24 8.00 10.80 -10.76
C GLU A 24 9.03 11.94 -10.70
N LYS A 25 8.82 12.90 -9.79
CA LYS A 25 9.70 14.05 -9.58
C LYS A 25 10.98 13.64 -8.86
N ASP A 26 10.84 12.84 -7.82
CA ASP A 26 11.95 12.50 -6.91
C ASP A 26 12.53 11.10 -7.18
N THR A 27 11.99 10.37 -8.17
CA THR A 27 12.50 9.06 -8.60
C THR A 27 12.55 8.93 -10.13
N CYS A 28 13.15 7.85 -10.63
CA CYS A 28 13.14 7.52 -12.06
C CYS A 28 11.85 6.78 -12.49
N VAL A 29 10.94 6.45 -11.57
CA VAL A 29 9.67 5.78 -11.89
C VAL A 29 8.82 6.69 -12.77
N LYS A 30 8.08 6.07 -13.71
CA LYS A 30 7.08 6.74 -14.54
C LYS A 30 5.73 6.03 -14.48
N PHE A 31 4.67 6.79 -14.28
CA PHE A 31 3.28 6.36 -14.30
C PHE A 31 2.65 6.81 -15.62
N LYS A 32 2.31 5.85 -16.48
CA LYS A 32 1.77 6.14 -17.82
C LYS A 32 0.33 5.68 -17.91
N PHE A 33 -0.56 6.59 -18.30
CA PHE A 33 -1.92 6.22 -18.67
C PHE A 33 -1.90 5.50 -20.02
N ASP A 34 -2.49 4.31 -20.08
CA ASP A 34 -2.68 3.59 -21.34
C ASP A 34 -3.92 2.69 -21.22
N LYS A 35 -4.97 3.02 -21.98
CA LYS A 35 -6.26 2.32 -21.94
C LYS A 35 -6.24 0.90 -22.53
N GLU A 36 -5.21 0.57 -23.30
CA GLU A 36 -5.13 -0.64 -24.13
C GLU A 36 -4.05 -1.60 -23.63
N ALA A 37 -3.24 -1.19 -22.65
CA ALA A 37 -2.21 -2.01 -22.07
C ALA A 37 -2.78 -3.28 -21.43
N LEU A 38 -2.21 -4.44 -21.77
CA LEU A 38 -2.60 -5.74 -21.22
C LEU A 38 -2.13 -5.94 -19.77
N ASP A 39 -1.04 -5.30 -19.38
CA ASP A 39 -0.48 -5.31 -18.03
C ASP A 39 -0.54 -3.89 -17.46
N ASN A 40 -1.54 -3.64 -16.63
CA ASN A 40 -1.83 -2.33 -16.08
C ASN A 40 -2.36 -2.44 -14.66
N MET A 41 -2.28 -1.32 -13.95
CA MET A 41 -2.98 -1.12 -12.69
C MET A 41 -4.30 -0.39 -12.93
N LEU A 42 -5.41 -1.00 -12.51
CA LEU A 42 -6.72 -0.35 -12.53
C LEU A 42 -6.86 0.57 -11.31
N VAL A 43 -6.99 1.87 -11.53
CA VAL A 43 -7.21 2.87 -10.49
C VAL A 43 -8.68 3.28 -10.45
N ARG A 44 -9.27 3.26 -9.26
CA ARG A 44 -10.71 3.48 -9.04
C ARG A 44 -11.01 4.08 -7.68
N ASP A 45 -12.16 4.73 -7.55
CA ASP A 45 -12.64 5.40 -6.34
C ASP A 45 -14.02 4.89 -5.88
N ASP A 46 -14.50 3.79 -6.47
CA ASP A 46 -15.84 3.25 -6.28
C ASP A 46 -16.01 2.35 -5.03
N VAL A 47 -14.97 2.18 -4.22
CA VAL A 47 -15.00 1.32 -3.03
C VAL A 47 -14.68 2.10 -1.77
N GLY A 48 -15.74 2.44 -1.02
CA GLY A 48 -15.66 2.97 0.34
C GLY A 48 -14.85 4.26 0.48
N LYS A 49 -14.45 4.59 1.71
CA LYS A 49 -13.57 5.73 2.03
C LYS A 49 -12.12 5.31 2.30
N SER A 50 -11.69 4.16 1.78
CA SER A 50 -10.38 3.57 2.08
C SER A 50 -9.43 3.70 0.90
N CYS A 51 -8.13 3.75 1.22
CA CYS A 51 -7.06 3.52 0.25
C CYS A 51 -6.58 2.07 0.38
N LEU A 52 -6.31 1.44 -0.75
CA LEU A 52 -5.86 0.06 -0.81
C LEU A 52 -5.25 -0.26 -2.17
N PHE A 53 -4.10 -0.89 -2.18
CA PHE A 53 -3.50 -1.51 -3.34
C PHE A 53 -3.56 -3.03 -3.23
N LYS A 54 -4.26 -3.67 -4.16
CA LYS A 54 -4.33 -5.12 -4.27
C LYS A 54 -3.31 -5.62 -5.28
N ARG A 55 -2.29 -6.30 -4.76
CA ARG A 55 -1.23 -6.93 -5.55
C ARG A 55 -1.70 -8.22 -6.23
N SER A 56 -1.39 -8.38 -7.51
CA SER A 56 -1.39 -9.71 -8.16
C SER A 56 -0.23 -10.55 -7.64
N ARG A 57 -0.46 -11.85 -7.40
CA ARG A 57 0.59 -12.80 -6.95
C ARG A 57 1.75 -12.92 -7.93
N THR A 58 1.51 -12.71 -9.23
CA THR A 58 2.53 -12.81 -10.28
C THR A 58 3.17 -11.45 -10.60
N GLY A 59 2.73 -10.38 -9.94
CA GLY A 59 3.12 -9.02 -10.27
C GLY A 59 2.50 -8.45 -11.55
N ARG A 60 1.83 -9.29 -12.35
CA ARG A 60 1.21 -8.91 -13.63
C ARG A 60 -0.31 -9.06 -13.60
N GLY A 61 -1.01 -8.31 -14.44
CA GLY A 61 -2.46 -8.43 -14.63
C GLY A 61 -3.26 -7.68 -13.58
N ASN A 62 -4.18 -8.36 -12.87
CA ASN A 62 -5.23 -7.81 -11.98
C ASN A 62 -4.70 -7.03 -10.75
N GLN A 63 -3.94 -5.95 -10.98
CA GLN A 63 -3.50 -4.98 -10.00
C GLN A 63 -4.60 -3.91 -9.87
N THR A 64 -5.10 -3.67 -8.67
CA THR A 64 -6.16 -2.68 -8.45
C THR A 64 -5.78 -1.73 -7.32
N MET A 65 -5.86 -0.43 -7.60
CA MET A 65 -5.71 0.63 -6.62
C MET A 65 -7.06 1.29 -6.35
N TYR A 66 -7.42 1.36 -5.08
CA TYR A 66 -8.57 2.11 -4.58
C TYR A 66 -8.07 3.41 -3.96
N VAL A 67 -8.60 4.55 -4.43
CA VAL A 67 -8.23 5.90 -3.94
C VAL A 67 -9.37 6.60 -3.19
N GLY A 68 -10.34 5.83 -2.70
CA GLY A 68 -11.52 6.32 -1.98
C GLY A 68 -11.21 7.06 -0.68
N CYS A 69 -9.97 6.99 -0.16
CA CYS A 69 -9.57 7.77 1.01
C CYS A 69 -9.48 9.29 0.74
N ARG A 70 -9.39 9.72 -0.52
CA ARG A 70 -9.47 11.14 -0.94
C ARG A 70 -8.45 12.09 -0.30
N PHE A 71 -7.32 11.59 0.22
CA PHE A 71 -6.20 12.42 0.69
C PHE A 71 -4.87 11.98 0.09
N PHE A 72 -3.95 12.94 -0.07
CA PHE A 72 -2.71 12.77 -0.82
C PHE A 72 -1.80 11.68 -0.25
N GLY A 73 -1.58 11.69 1.07
CA GLY A 73 -0.67 10.75 1.73
C GLY A 73 -1.08 9.28 1.52
N GLY A 74 -2.37 8.97 1.60
CA GLY A 74 -2.88 7.62 1.39
C GLY A 74 -2.67 7.17 -0.05
N VAL A 75 -3.00 8.01 -1.04
CA VAL A 75 -2.79 7.66 -2.45
C VAL A 75 -1.29 7.50 -2.77
N ALA A 76 -0.44 8.36 -2.20
CA ALA A 76 1.01 8.25 -2.36
C ALA A 76 1.60 6.99 -1.69
N HIS A 77 1.05 6.57 -0.54
CA HIS A 77 1.38 5.30 0.12
C HIS A 77 1.03 4.09 -0.76
N GLU A 78 -0.19 4.05 -1.31
CA GLU A 78 -0.61 2.96 -2.19
C GLU A 78 0.23 2.90 -3.48
N LEU A 79 0.66 4.06 -4.00
CA LEU A 79 1.63 4.11 -5.10
C LEU A 79 2.99 3.52 -4.71
N GLY A 80 3.42 3.70 -3.46
CA GLY A 80 4.57 3.00 -2.89
C GLY A 80 4.41 1.49 -2.97
N HIS A 81 3.24 0.96 -2.57
CA HIS A 81 2.96 -0.47 -2.75
C HIS A 81 2.91 -0.92 -4.22
N ALA A 82 2.46 -0.05 -5.12
CA ALA A 82 2.43 -0.32 -6.56
C ALA A 82 3.84 -0.46 -7.16
N ILE A 83 4.81 0.25 -6.61
CA ILE A 83 6.23 0.14 -6.99
C ILE A 83 7.02 -0.85 -6.11
N TRP A 84 6.33 -1.78 -5.45
CA TRP A 84 6.91 -2.86 -4.63
C TRP A 84 7.57 -2.46 -3.32
N LEU A 85 7.16 -1.33 -2.72
CA LEU A 85 7.53 -1.03 -1.34
C LEU A 85 6.58 -1.71 -0.37
N ASP A 86 7.13 -2.45 0.58
CA ASP A 86 6.41 -2.97 1.73
C ASP A 86 6.40 -1.96 2.88
N HIS A 87 5.56 -2.23 3.87
CA HIS A 87 5.51 -1.38 5.05
C HIS A 87 6.86 -1.39 5.79
N THR A 88 7.33 -0.23 6.21
CA THR A 88 8.63 -0.08 6.85
C THR A 88 8.73 -0.87 8.16
N HIS A 89 7.64 -0.96 8.94
CA HIS A 89 7.60 -1.75 10.18
C HIS A 89 7.63 -3.27 9.97
N LYS A 90 7.57 -3.74 8.71
CA LYS A 90 7.71 -5.14 8.34
C LYS A 90 9.13 -5.52 7.90
N ARG A 91 10.09 -4.59 7.85
CA ARG A 91 11.48 -4.92 7.52
C ARG A 91 12.02 -6.07 8.40
N HIS A 92 12.93 -6.87 7.85
CA HIS A 92 13.51 -8.01 8.55
C HIS A 92 14.29 -7.60 9.82
N ASP A 93 14.89 -6.40 9.80
CA ASP A 93 15.67 -5.78 10.87
C ASP A 93 14.84 -4.87 11.81
N ARG A 94 13.51 -4.78 11.64
CA ARG A 94 12.69 -3.80 12.36
C ARG A 94 12.75 -3.92 13.90
N ASP A 95 13.06 -5.11 14.44
CA ASP A 95 13.13 -5.33 15.89
C ASP A 95 14.34 -4.61 16.55
N ASP A 96 15.31 -4.13 15.77
CA ASP A 96 16.39 -3.27 16.26
C ASP A 96 15.93 -1.81 16.49
N TYR A 97 14.76 -1.45 15.98
CA TYR A 97 14.24 -0.07 15.94
C TYR A 97 12.89 0.11 16.63
N LEU A 98 12.06 -0.93 16.65
CA LEU A 98 10.75 -0.90 17.28
C LEU A 98 10.35 -2.26 17.86
N LYS A 99 9.37 -2.23 18.76
CA LYS A 99 8.76 -3.44 19.32
C LYS A 99 7.27 -3.46 19.00
N VAL A 100 6.80 -4.56 18.42
CA VAL A 100 5.36 -4.82 18.28
C VAL A 100 4.81 -5.32 19.62
N ASP A 101 3.85 -4.58 20.17
CA ASP A 101 3.09 -5.02 21.35
C ASP A 101 1.95 -5.96 20.92
N TRP A 102 2.20 -7.26 21.02
CA TRP A 102 1.24 -8.28 20.61
C TRP A 102 -0.02 -8.35 21.48
N GLU A 103 0.01 -7.83 22.72
CA GLU A 103 -1.20 -7.73 23.53
C GLU A 103 -2.09 -6.59 23.02
N ASN A 104 -1.50 -5.45 22.63
CA ASN A 104 -2.25 -4.37 21.97
C ASN A 104 -2.82 -4.83 20.62
N VAL A 105 -2.05 -5.56 19.80
CA VAL A 105 -2.55 -6.14 18.53
C VAL A 105 -3.74 -7.07 18.77
N LYS A 106 -3.71 -7.88 19.82
CA LYS A 106 -4.82 -8.77 20.19
C LYS A 106 -6.05 -7.98 20.65
N GLN A 107 -5.86 -6.91 21.43
CA GLN A 107 -6.94 -6.04 21.87
C GLN A 107 -7.60 -5.32 20.68
N GLU A 108 -6.80 -4.79 19.75
CA GLU A 108 -7.26 -4.17 18.51
C GLU A 108 -8.08 -5.18 17.67
N PHE A 109 -7.56 -6.39 17.47
CA PHE A 109 -8.30 -7.46 16.79
C PHE A 109 -9.64 -7.77 17.46
N ASN A 110 -9.68 -7.86 18.80
CA ASN A 110 -10.91 -8.11 19.54
C ASN A 110 -11.95 -6.99 19.38
N PHE A 111 -11.51 -5.76 19.10
CA PHE A 111 -12.39 -4.66 18.77
C PHE A 111 -12.91 -4.77 17.33
N VAL A 112 -12.00 -4.98 16.36
CA VAL A 112 -12.34 -5.08 14.93
C VAL A 112 -13.24 -6.27 14.62
N SER A 113 -12.95 -7.44 15.20
CA SER A 113 -13.69 -8.69 14.93
C SER A 113 -15.16 -8.65 15.36
N ARG A 114 -15.57 -7.68 16.19
CA ARG A 114 -16.99 -7.43 16.52
C ARG A 114 -17.82 -7.02 15.30
N ASN A 115 -17.21 -6.32 14.34
CA ASN A 115 -17.86 -5.85 13.12
C ASN A 115 -17.54 -6.72 11.90
N PHE A 116 -16.52 -7.58 11.99
CA PHE A 116 -16.02 -8.41 10.90
C PHE A 116 -15.72 -9.83 11.39
N THR A 117 -16.76 -10.65 11.48
CA THR A 117 -16.72 -11.98 12.12
C THR A 117 -15.86 -13.02 11.39
N ASP A 118 -15.58 -12.81 10.10
CA ASP A 118 -14.81 -13.75 9.28
C ASP A 118 -13.29 -13.59 9.40
N ILE A 119 -12.81 -12.54 10.07
CA ILE A 119 -11.38 -12.29 10.25
C ILE A 119 -10.84 -13.14 11.40
N LYS A 120 -9.77 -13.90 11.13
CA LYS A 120 -9.04 -14.67 12.13
C LYS A 120 -7.85 -13.90 12.66
N ILE A 121 -7.55 -14.02 13.95
CA ILE A 121 -6.39 -13.35 14.59
C ILE A 121 -5.07 -13.65 13.89
N GLN A 122 -4.89 -14.88 13.38
CA GLN A 122 -3.69 -15.29 12.64
C GLN A 122 -3.51 -14.39 11.42
N ARG A 123 -4.56 -14.22 10.61
CA ARG A 123 -4.55 -13.34 9.44
C ARG A 123 -4.38 -11.88 9.81
N TYR A 124 -4.93 -11.45 10.95
CA TYR A 124 -4.76 -10.09 11.42
C TYR A 124 -3.32 -9.78 11.81
N ARG A 125 -2.62 -10.74 12.42
CA ARG A 125 -1.20 -10.64 12.81
C ARG A 125 -0.25 -10.51 11.61
N GLU A 126 -0.58 -11.08 10.45
CA GLU A 126 0.22 -10.98 9.21
C GLU A 126 0.50 -9.51 8.79
N GLN A 127 -0.31 -8.55 9.25
CA GLN A 127 -0.08 -7.11 9.04
C GLN A 127 1.17 -6.59 9.77
N TYR A 128 1.58 -7.25 10.86
CA TYR A 128 2.68 -6.86 11.73
C TYR A 128 3.86 -7.84 11.71
N GLU A 129 3.71 -8.99 11.05
CA GLU A 129 4.80 -9.96 10.90
C GLU A 129 5.95 -9.41 10.07
N LYS A 130 7.18 -9.76 10.43
CA LYS A 130 8.37 -9.35 9.68
C LYS A 130 8.44 -10.11 8.36
N LEU A 131 8.92 -9.41 7.33
CA LEU A 131 9.40 -10.02 6.11
C LEU A 131 10.76 -10.67 6.39
N THR A 132 11.09 -11.70 5.63
CA THR A 132 12.44 -12.27 5.64
C THR A 132 13.38 -11.45 4.76
N GLU A 133 14.69 -11.64 4.91
CA GLU A 133 15.71 -11.02 4.04
C GLU A 133 15.51 -11.37 2.55
N LEU A 134 14.91 -12.52 2.25
CA LEU A 134 14.55 -12.91 0.88
C LEU A 134 13.32 -12.18 0.33
N GLN A 135 12.43 -11.73 1.22
CA GLN A 135 11.21 -11.02 0.85
C GLN A 135 11.42 -9.50 0.81
N ASN A 136 12.37 -8.99 1.59
CA ASN A 136 12.66 -7.58 1.72
C ASN A 136 14.15 -7.36 1.89
N GLU A 137 14.77 -6.73 0.89
CA GLU A 137 16.13 -6.22 0.96
C GLU A 137 16.08 -4.73 1.32
N ASN A 138 16.86 -4.32 2.31
CA ASN A 138 16.89 -2.94 2.77
C ASN A 138 17.78 -2.02 1.91
N TYR A 139 18.54 -2.58 0.96
CA TYR A 139 19.49 -1.86 0.10
C TYR A 139 20.44 -0.93 0.86
N ASP A 140 20.87 -1.38 2.06
CA ASP A 140 21.68 -0.60 3.01
C ASP A 140 21.06 0.74 3.45
N VAL A 141 19.76 0.94 3.22
CA VAL A 141 19.02 2.12 3.66
C VAL A 141 18.66 1.98 5.14
N PRO A 142 19.03 2.94 6.00
CA PRO A 142 18.65 2.94 7.41
C PRO A 142 17.13 2.86 7.63
N TYR A 143 16.72 2.43 8.82
CA TYR A 143 15.31 2.45 9.19
C TYR A 143 14.78 3.90 9.23
N ASP A 144 13.67 4.15 8.53
CA ASP A 144 13.07 5.48 8.42
C ASP A 144 11.69 5.53 9.10
N TYR A 145 11.64 6.15 10.29
CA TYR A 145 10.40 6.38 11.02
C TYR A 145 9.46 7.37 10.32
N GLY A 146 9.99 8.24 9.46
CA GLY A 146 9.22 9.23 8.68
C GLY A 146 8.77 8.70 7.32
N SER A 147 9.09 7.44 7.01
CA SER A 147 8.72 6.81 5.75
C SER A 147 7.22 6.87 5.53
N ILE A 148 6.79 7.26 4.33
CA ILE A 148 5.38 7.21 3.95
C ILE A 148 4.81 5.79 4.04
N MET A 149 5.67 4.76 4.04
CA MET A 149 5.30 3.35 4.16
C MET A 149 5.29 2.84 5.62
N HIS A 150 5.56 3.68 6.61
CA HIS A 150 5.45 3.31 8.02
C HIS A 150 4.00 3.44 8.51
N TYR A 151 3.54 2.50 9.34
CA TYR A 151 2.25 2.59 10.06
C TYR A 151 2.28 3.62 11.20
#